data_AF-A0AA39SN06-F1
#
_entry.id   AF-A0AA39SN06-F1
#
_cell.length_a   1.000
_cell.length_b   1.000
_cell.length_c   1.000
_cell.angle_alpha   90.00
_cell.angle_beta   90.00
_cell.angle_gamma   90.00
#
_symmetry.space_group_name_H-M   'P 1'
#
loop_
_entity.id
_entity.type
_entity.pdbx_description
1 polymer ?
#
loop_
_entity_poly.entity_id
_entity_poly.type
_entity_poly.pdbx_seq_one_letter_code
_entity_poly.pdbx_strand_id
1 'polypeptide(L)'
;MFDFRKGPGYRSANHDFDLILCRIKSVKNLTLCRWNFEKQIFPSLRPDPFCYKFHKLKELWWIDYLKDEELYNSDALIYFLKFCPSLEILSVTIDLKSYQVLSTGTFCAENTRLKHLKVVKLDGFRSQEDEISLAEKLKEVFSVEPKIVATTTTSNGKSLRSLVKVFELEEEEGSFCYKFVEEVKHINELCPKHPHMGL
;
A
#
# COMPACT_ATOMS: atom_id res chain seq x y z
N MET A 1 -15.68 -3.89 5.65
CA MET A 1 -14.53 -3.71 4.73
C MET A 1 -15.01 -4.06 3.33
N PHE A 2 -14.76 -3.21 2.32
CA PHE A 2 -15.15 -3.49 0.94
C PHE A 2 -14.00 -4.20 0.23
N ASP A 3 -14.19 -5.47 -0.12
CA ASP A 3 -13.17 -6.29 -0.78
C ASP A 3 -13.35 -6.24 -2.30
N PHE A 4 -12.41 -5.58 -2.98
CA PHE A 4 -12.39 -5.45 -4.44
C PHE A 4 -11.20 -6.14 -5.09
N ARG A 5 -10.64 -7.18 -4.45
CA ARG A 5 -9.48 -7.93 -4.98
C ARG A 5 -9.74 -8.61 -6.32
N LYS A 6 -10.95 -9.13 -6.50
CA LYS A 6 -11.40 -9.87 -7.70
C LYS A 6 -11.83 -8.95 -8.86
N GLY A 7 -11.90 -7.64 -8.62
CA GLY A 7 -12.56 -6.71 -9.52
C GLY A 7 -14.05 -7.00 -9.67
N PRO A 8 -14.69 -6.45 -10.72
CA PRO A 8 -16.14 -6.57 -10.92
C PRO A 8 -16.59 -8.01 -11.26
N GLY A 9 -15.67 -8.92 -11.60
CA GLY A 9 -15.99 -10.32 -11.96
C GLY A 9 -16.45 -10.52 -13.40
N TYR A 10 -16.45 -9.46 -14.22
CA TYR A 10 -16.77 -9.48 -15.65
C TYR A 10 -15.91 -8.44 -16.39
N ARG A 11 -15.79 -8.57 -17.73
CA ARG A 11 -15.23 -7.50 -18.57
C ARG A 11 -16.29 -6.40 -18.69
N SER A 12 -16.26 -5.40 -17.83
CA SER A 12 -17.20 -4.27 -17.91
C SER A 12 -16.91 -3.41 -19.14
N ALA A 13 -17.95 -2.96 -19.83
CA ALA A 13 -17.84 -1.77 -20.67
C ALA A 13 -17.50 -0.57 -19.78
N ASN A 14 -16.73 0.40 -20.29
CA ASN A 14 -16.18 1.51 -19.49
C ASN A 14 -17.25 2.24 -18.66
N HIS A 15 -18.47 2.43 -19.20
CA HIS A 15 -19.55 3.13 -18.51
C HIS A 15 -20.09 2.41 -17.26
N ASP A 16 -20.14 1.08 -17.26
CA ASP A 16 -20.61 0.32 -16.09
C ASP A 16 -19.59 0.39 -14.94
N PHE A 17 -18.31 0.51 -15.29
CA PHE A 17 -17.24 0.60 -14.30
C PHE A 17 -17.24 1.95 -13.58
N ASP A 18 -17.59 3.06 -14.25
CA ASP A 18 -17.67 4.39 -13.63
C ASP A 18 -18.71 4.42 -12.49
N LEU A 19 -19.83 3.72 -12.64
CA LEU A 19 -20.85 3.58 -11.58
C LEU A 19 -20.31 2.81 -10.38
N ILE A 20 -19.55 1.73 -10.62
CA ILE A 20 -18.89 0.96 -9.56
C ILE A 20 -17.86 1.84 -8.85
N LEU A 21 -17.01 2.54 -9.59
CA LEU A 21 -15.99 3.43 -9.06
C LEU A 21 -16.62 4.54 -8.19
N CYS A 22 -17.78 5.06 -8.59
CA CYS A 22 -18.56 6.01 -7.79
C CYS A 22 -19.11 5.44 -6.48
N ARG A 23 -19.32 4.12 -6.38
CA ARG A 23 -19.65 3.47 -5.11
C ARG A 23 -18.39 3.24 -4.27
N ILE A 24 -17.31 2.77 -4.90
CA ILE A 24 -16.04 2.50 -4.20
C ILE A 24 -15.47 3.78 -3.59
N LYS A 25 -15.53 4.94 -4.25
CA LYS A 25 -15.01 6.22 -3.69
C LYS A 25 -15.63 6.62 -2.35
N SER A 26 -16.81 6.08 -2.02
CA SER A 26 -17.55 6.42 -0.80
C SER A 26 -17.25 5.46 0.37
N VAL A 27 -16.49 4.39 0.15
CA VAL A 27 -16.16 3.43 1.20
C VAL A 27 -15.11 3.97 2.14
N LYS A 28 -15.16 3.52 3.41
CA LYS A 28 -14.16 3.87 4.41
C LYS A 28 -12.96 2.92 4.44
N ASN A 29 -13.19 1.66 4.09
CA ASN A 29 -12.19 0.59 4.16
C ASN A 29 -12.23 -0.19 2.84
N LEU A 30 -11.11 -0.23 2.13
CA LEU A 30 -11.00 -0.83 0.79
C LEU A 30 -9.85 -1.84 0.76
N THR A 31 -10.12 -3.03 0.24
CA THR A 31 -9.08 -3.98 -0.17
C THR A 31 -9.00 -3.96 -1.69
N LEU A 32 -7.81 -3.72 -2.23
CA LEU A 32 -7.57 -3.54 -3.67
C LEU A 32 -6.28 -4.26 -4.08
N CYS A 33 -6.33 -4.99 -5.19
CA CYS A 33 -5.13 -5.55 -5.82
C CYS A 33 -4.54 -4.58 -6.85
N ARG A 34 -3.21 -4.54 -6.98
CA ARG A 34 -2.49 -3.74 -8.00
C ARG A 34 -3.11 -3.91 -9.38
N TRP A 35 -3.24 -5.15 -9.85
CA TRP A 35 -3.71 -5.44 -11.21
C TRP A 35 -5.08 -4.82 -11.50
N ASN A 36 -5.96 -4.79 -10.51
CA ASN A 36 -7.31 -4.24 -10.68
C ASN A 36 -7.26 -2.72 -10.76
N PHE A 37 -6.39 -2.09 -9.97
CA PHE A 37 -6.09 -0.67 -10.15
C PHE A 37 -5.56 -0.40 -11.56
N GLU A 38 -4.51 -1.08 -12.02
CA GLU A 38 -3.89 -0.80 -13.32
C GLU A 38 -4.82 -1.04 -14.52
N LYS A 39 -5.61 -2.11 -14.46
CA LYS A 39 -6.42 -2.57 -15.61
C LYS A 39 -7.83 -1.99 -15.65
N GLN A 40 -8.40 -1.59 -14.52
CA GLN A 40 -9.80 -1.17 -14.45
C GLN A 40 -9.93 0.27 -13.94
N ILE A 41 -9.32 0.58 -12.79
CA ILE A 41 -9.48 1.91 -12.17
C ILE A 41 -8.71 2.96 -12.95
N PHE A 42 -7.42 2.74 -13.20
CA PHE A 42 -6.54 3.72 -13.81
C PHE A 42 -7.02 4.20 -15.19
N PRO A 43 -7.51 3.34 -16.11
CA PRO A 43 -8.11 3.81 -17.37
C PRO A 43 -9.30 4.77 -17.18
N SER A 44 -10.17 4.51 -16.19
CA SER A 44 -11.30 5.39 -15.85
C SER A 44 -10.88 6.71 -15.18
N LEU A 45 -9.66 6.81 -14.65
CA LEU A 45 -9.14 8.07 -14.07
C LEU A 45 -8.60 9.03 -15.13
N ARG A 46 -8.19 8.54 -16.31
CA ARG A 46 -7.57 9.37 -17.37
C ARG A 46 -8.43 10.53 -17.88
N PRO A 47 -9.77 10.40 -18.06
CA PRO A 47 -10.58 11.49 -18.59
C PRO A 47 -10.67 12.70 -17.66
N ASP A 48 -10.73 12.47 -16.34
CA ASP A 48 -10.67 13.52 -15.31
C ASP A 48 -10.25 12.91 -13.96
N PRO A 49 -8.97 13.04 -13.56
CA PRO A 49 -8.46 12.51 -12.30
C PRO A 49 -9.13 13.17 -11.08
N PHE A 50 -9.60 14.42 -11.20
CA PHE A 50 -10.14 15.17 -10.08
C PHE A 50 -11.55 14.74 -9.69
N CYS A 51 -12.29 14.10 -10.60
CA CYS A 51 -13.62 13.54 -10.34
C CYS A 51 -13.62 12.33 -9.39
N TYR A 52 -12.47 11.68 -9.22
CA TYR A 52 -12.36 10.40 -8.53
C TYR A 52 -11.44 10.46 -7.32
N LYS A 53 -11.82 11.28 -6.33
CA LYS A 53 -11.18 11.31 -5.01
C LYS A 53 -11.90 10.40 -4.02
N PHE A 54 -11.15 9.52 -3.38
CA PHE A 54 -11.58 8.61 -2.31
C PHE A 54 -11.57 9.35 -0.96
N HIS A 55 -12.35 10.43 -0.85
CA HIS A 55 -12.36 11.31 0.33
C HIS A 55 -12.77 10.62 1.64
N LYS A 56 -13.52 9.52 1.57
CA LYS A 56 -13.97 8.79 2.75
C LYS A 56 -13.04 7.65 3.15
N LEU A 57 -12.07 7.30 2.30
CA LEU A 57 -11.19 6.17 2.54
C LEU A 57 -10.24 6.48 3.69
N LYS A 58 -10.34 5.67 4.74
CA LYS A 58 -9.54 5.73 5.97
C LYS A 58 -8.55 4.58 6.06
N GLU A 59 -8.93 3.41 5.55
CA GLU A 59 -8.10 2.21 5.57
C GLU A 59 -8.01 1.62 4.17
N LEU A 60 -6.78 1.46 3.67
CA LEU A 60 -6.48 0.82 2.41
C LEU A 60 -5.65 -0.44 2.65
N TRP A 61 -6.11 -1.54 2.09
CA TRP A 61 -5.35 -2.78 1.99
C TRP A 61 -4.96 -3.02 0.54
N TRP A 62 -3.72 -2.71 0.23
CA TRP A 62 -3.11 -2.93 -1.07
C TRP A 62 -2.49 -4.32 -1.13
N ILE A 63 -2.88 -5.10 -2.14
CA ILE A 63 -2.31 -6.42 -2.37
C ILE A 63 -1.56 -6.40 -3.69
N ASP A 64 -0.32 -6.84 -3.64
CA ASP A 64 0.55 -6.94 -4.80
C ASP A 64 1.04 -8.36 -5.03
N TYR A 65 1.51 -8.58 -6.25
CA TYR A 65 2.17 -9.80 -6.68
C TYR A 65 3.59 -9.46 -7.12
N LEU A 66 4.56 -10.16 -6.53
CA LEU A 66 5.97 -10.04 -6.88
C LEU A 66 6.56 -11.41 -7.24
N LYS A 67 7.06 -11.52 -8.46
CA LYS A 67 7.76 -12.72 -8.94
C LYS A 67 9.20 -12.75 -8.41
N ASP A 68 9.81 -13.94 -8.40
CA ASP A 68 11.05 -14.22 -7.67
C ASP A 68 12.26 -13.33 -7.96
N GLU A 69 12.34 -12.70 -9.13
CA GLU A 69 13.49 -11.88 -9.54
C GLU A 69 13.15 -10.39 -9.72
N GLU A 70 11.92 -9.98 -9.41
CA GLU A 70 11.48 -8.59 -9.61
C GLU A 70 11.68 -7.76 -8.34
N LEU A 71 12.25 -6.55 -8.48
CA LEU A 71 12.24 -5.54 -7.44
C LEU A 71 10.83 -5.00 -7.24
N TYR A 72 10.47 -4.66 -5.99
CA TYR A 72 9.14 -4.12 -5.72
C TYR A 72 8.95 -2.74 -6.37
N ASN A 73 8.09 -2.67 -7.38
CA ASN A 73 7.67 -1.40 -7.97
C ASN A 73 6.43 -0.86 -7.23
N SER A 74 6.62 0.24 -6.50
CA SER A 74 5.58 0.92 -5.74
C SER A 74 4.84 2.03 -6.49
N ASP A 75 5.18 2.32 -7.75
CA ASP A 75 4.69 3.50 -8.47
C ASP A 75 3.16 3.50 -8.61
N ALA A 76 2.57 2.33 -8.89
CA ALA A 76 1.11 2.16 -8.97
C ALA A 76 0.42 2.48 -7.63
N LEU A 77 0.98 2.00 -6.52
CA LEU A 77 0.49 2.27 -5.18
C LEU A 77 0.61 3.77 -4.87
N ILE A 78 1.80 4.34 -5.03
CA ILE A 78 2.05 5.77 -4.78
C ILE A 78 1.09 6.64 -5.60
N TYR A 79 0.87 6.29 -6.86
CA TYR A 79 -0.08 7.00 -7.71
C TYR A 79 -1.52 6.91 -7.18
N PHE A 80 -1.97 5.73 -6.76
CA PHE A 80 -3.31 5.55 -6.19
C PHE A 80 -3.51 6.35 -4.88
N LEU A 81 -2.48 6.44 -4.04
CA LEU A 81 -2.54 7.14 -2.76
C LEU A 81 -2.89 8.63 -2.93
N LYS A 82 -2.52 9.26 -4.06
CA LYS A 82 -2.87 10.66 -4.36
C LYS A 82 -4.37 10.94 -4.33
N PHE A 83 -5.19 9.94 -4.65
CA PHE A 83 -6.65 10.05 -4.64
C PHE A 83 -7.25 9.80 -3.26
N CYS A 84 -6.44 9.51 -2.24
CA CYS A 84 -6.87 9.07 -0.92
C CYS A 84 -6.48 10.10 0.17
N PRO A 85 -6.99 11.35 0.12
CA PRO A 85 -6.52 12.44 0.97
C PRO A 85 -6.76 12.21 2.47
N SER A 86 -7.72 11.36 2.82
CA SER A 86 -8.13 11.07 4.20
C SER A 86 -7.59 9.76 4.76
N LEU A 87 -6.68 9.09 4.04
CA LEU A 87 -6.13 7.80 4.42
C LEU A 87 -5.37 7.88 5.73
N GLU A 88 -5.66 6.97 6.65
CA GLU A 88 -5.04 6.89 7.99
C GLU A 88 -4.21 5.62 8.17
N ILE A 89 -4.64 4.51 7.57
CA ILE A 89 -3.98 3.21 7.66
C ILE A 89 -3.74 2.67 6.26
N LEU A 90 -2.50 2.34 5.97
CA LEU A 90 -2.08 1.64 4.76
C LEU A 90 -1.55 0.26 5.14
N SER A 91 -2.14 -0.80 4.60
CA SER A 91 -1.57 -2.16 4.67
C SER A 91 -1.15 -2.59 3.28
N VAL A 92 0.13 -2.90 3.09
CA VAL A 92 0.69 -3.44 1.85
C VAL A 92 1.05 -4.90 2.08
N THR A 93 0.53 -5.78 1.24
CA THR A 93 0.76 -7.21 1.34
C THR A 93 1.23 -7.75 0.00
N ILE A 94 2.39 -8.40 -0.01
CA ILE A 94 2.84 -9.19 -1.16
C ILE A 94 2.29 -10.60 -0.99
N ASP A 95 1.43 -11.02 -1.92
CA ASP A 95 0.78 -12.32 -1.89
C ASP A 95 1.13 -13.11 -3.17
N LEU A 96 1.95 -14.15 -3.02
CA LEU A 96 2.36 -15.03 -4.12
C LEU A 96 1.20 -15.86 -4.70
N LYS A 97 0.11 -16.03 -3.95
CA LYS A 97 -1.11 -16.70 -4.41
C LYS A 97 -2.08 -15.73 -5.08
N SER A 98 -1.77 -14.44 -5.08
CA SER A 98 -2.59 -13.45 -5.76
C SER A 98 -2.44 -13.53 -7.28
N TYR A 99 -3.19 -12.69 -7.98
CA TYR A 99 -3.27 -12.67 -9.43
C TYR A 99 -1.90 -12.36 -10.02
N GLN A 100 -1.29 -13.36 -10.69
CA GLN A 100 0.04 -13.34 -11.31
C GLN A 100 0.12 -12.41 -12.53
N VAL A 101 -0.31 -11.16 -12.38
CA VAL A 101 -0.41 -10.17 -13.45
C VAL A 101 0.74 -9.20 -13.28
N LEU A 102 1.66 -9.20 -14.24
CA LEU A 102 2.79 -8.27 -14.30
C LEU A 102 2.30 -6.83 -14.41
N SER A 103 3.05 -5.90 -13.79
CA SER A 103 2.77 -4.48 -13.94
C SER A 103 3.02 -4.06 -15.39
N THR A 104 2.13 -3.24 -15.92
CA THR A 104 2.20 -2.74 -17.31
C THR A 104 2.01 -1.23 -17.41
N GLY A 105 1.78 -0.57 -16.28
CA GLY A 105 1.53 0.86 -16.24
C GLY A 105 2.80 1.67 -15.98
N THR A 106 2.98 2.75 -16.73
CA THR A 106 3.91 3.82 -16.35
C THR A 106 3.13 4.83 -15.50
N PHE A 107 3.54 5.02 -14.25
CA PHE A 107 2.90 5.95 -13.32
C PHE A 107 3.87 7.07 -12.98
N CYS A 108 3.54 8.32 -13.31
CA CYS A 108 4.37 9.45 -12.92
C CYS A 108 4.06 9.88 -11.47
N ALA A 109 5.09 9.90 -10.63
CA ALA A 109 5.01 10.39 -9.26
C ALA A 109 5.03 11.93 -9.25
N GLU A 110 3.86 12.57 -9.38
CA GLU A 110 3.69 13.97 -8.97
C GLU A 110 3.65 14.11 -7.44
N ASN A 111 4.26 15.19 -6.93
CA ASN A 111 4.39 15.51 -5.51
C ASN A 111 3.03 15.86 -4.88
N THR A 112 2.33 14.85 -4.34
CA THR A 112 1.13 15.07 -3.53
C THR A 112 1.44 14.74 -2.08
N ARG A 113 1.35 15.75 -1.19
CA ARG A 113 1.64 15.56 0.23
C ARG A 113 0.38 15.20 1.02
N LEU A 114 0.19 13.92 1.31
CA LEU A 114 -0.91 13.41 2.11
C LEU A 114 -0.68 13.65 3.61
N LYS A 115 -1.72 13.99 4.37
CA LYS A 115 -1.55 14.54 5.74
C LYS A 115 -2.01 13.63 6.88
N HIS A 116 -2.81 12.63 6.59
CA HIS A 116 -3.54 11.89 7.62
C HIS A 116 -3.04 10.47 7.87
N LEU A 117 -2.03 10.01 7.12
CA LEU A 117 -1.50 8.68 7.29
C LEU A 117 -0.78 8.57 8.64
N LYS A 118 -1.21 7.61 9.44
CA LYS A 118 -0.68 7.34 10.79
C LYS A 118 0.14 6.07 10.83
N VAL A 119 -0.30 5.04 10.10
CA VAL A 119 0.28 3.70 10.17
C VAL A 119 0.46 3.12 8.77
N VAL A 120 1.64 2.54 8.53
CA VAL A 120 1.91 1.66 7.38
C VAL A 120 2.24 0.28 7.91
N LYS A 121 1.60 -0.74 7.36
CA LYS A 121 1.89 -2.14 7.63
C LYS A 121 2.40 -2.81 6.36
N LEU A 122 3.54 -3.48 6.44
CA LEU A 122 4.14 -4.26 5.37
C LEU A 122 4.09 -5.75 5.73
N ASP A 123 3.64 -6.60 4.82
CA ASP A 123 3.59 -8.05 5.01
C ASP A 123 3.97 -8.78 3.72
N GLY A 124 4.65 -9.93 3.84
CA GLY A 124 5.00 -10.80 2.72
C GLY A 124 6.18 -10.36 1.85
N PHE A 125 6.88 -9.27 2.21
CA PHE A 125 8.11 -8.86 1.52
C PHE A 125 9.23 -9.89 1.76
N ARG A 126 10.12 -10.02 0.76
CA ARG A 126 11.19 -11.03 0.77
C ARG A 126 12.48 -10.51 1.41
N SER A 127 12.71 -9.21 1.27
CA SER A 127 13.93 -8.52 1.68
C SER A 127 13.54 -7.34 2.56
N GLN A 128 14.42 -6.96 3.50
CA GLN A 128 14.19 -5.75 4.29
C GLN A 128 14.44 -4.50 3.45
N GLU A 129 15.30 -4.64 2.45
CA GLU A 129 15.70 -3.62 1.49
C GLU A 129 14.48 -3.12 0.69
N ASP A 130 13.60 -4.02 0.23
CA ASP A 130 12.34 -3.64 -0.43
C ASP A 130 11.39 -2.90 0.52
N GLU A 131 11.30 -3.33 1.78
CA GLU A 131 10.48 -2.68 2.80
C GLU A 131 11.00 -1.27 3.12
N ILE A 132 12.31 -1.11 3.24
CA ILE A 132 12.97 0.18 3.49
C ILE A 132 12.79 1.09 2.27
N SER A 133 13.02 0.60 1.05
CA SER A 133 12.85 1.39 -0.17
C SER A 133 11.41 1.89 -0.33
N LEU A 134 10.41 1.05 -0.02
CA LEU A 134 9.02 1.48 0.01
C LEU A 134 8.77 2.51 1.12
N ALA A 135 9.30 2.28 2.31
CA ALA A 135 9.17 3.22 3.42
C ALA A 135 9.72 4.61 3.09
N GLU A 136 10.90 4.68 2.45
CA GLU A 136 11.52 5.93 1.99
C GLU A 136 10.63 6.64 0.97
N LYS A 137 10.17 5.93 -0.07
CA LYS A 137 9.25 6.51 -1.07
C LYS A 137 7.93 7.00 -0.45
N LEU A 138 7.39 6.27 0.53
CA LEU A 138 6.18 6.72 1.23
C LEU A 138 6.46 8.01 2.01
N LYS A 139 7.60 8.13 2.69
CA LYS A 139 7.94 9.36 3.43
C LYS A 139 8.01 10.60 2.55
N GLU A 140 8.43 10.48 1.29
CA GLU A 140 8.40 11.61 0.34
C GLU A 140 6.97 12.06 0.00
N VAL A 141 6.00 11.14 0.07
CA VAL A 141 4.59 11.35 -0.29
C VAL A 141 3.76 11.85 0.91
N PHE A 142 4.18 11.61 2.14
CA PHE A 142 3.42 12.01 3.33
C PHE A 142 4.02 13.24 4.03
N SER A 143 3.17 14.15 4.49
CA SER A 143 3.60 15.34 5.25
C SER A 143 4.02 15.01 6.68
N VAL A 144 3.47 13.93 7.22
CA VAL A 144 3.68 13.44 8.57
C VAL A 144 4.39 12.10 8.45
N GLU A 145 5.40 11.86 9.27
CA GLU A 145 6.10 10.59 9.31
C GLU A 145 5.17 9.52 9.92
N PRO A 146 4.71 8.53 9.14
CA PRO A 146 3.83 7.49 9.66
C PRO A 146 4.64 6.49 10.47
N LYS A 147 3.99 5.82 11.43
CA LYS A 147 4.57 4.63 12.05
C LYS A 147 4.56 3.48 11.04
N ILE A 148 5.75 3.01 10.66
CA ILE A 148 5.90 1.90 9.71
C ILE A 148 6.26 0.63 10.47
N VAL A 149 5.45 -0.40 10.29
CA VAL A 149 5.66 -1.73 10.86
C VAL A 149 5.67 -2.77 9.75
N ALA A 150 6.48 -3.81 9.92
CA ALA A 150 6.52 -4.95 9.05
C ALA A 150 6.30 -6.24 9.84
N THR A 151 5.75 -7.25 9.18
CA THR A 151 5.60 -8.58 9.77
C THR A 151 6.58 -9.56 9.19
N THR A 152 7.24 -10.30 10.06
CA THR A 152 8.11 -11.42 9.70
C THR A 152 7.47 -12.72 10.15
N THR A 153 7.53 -13.74 9.30
CA THR A 153 7.11 -15.09 9.68
C THR A 153 8.35 -15.82 10.20
N THR A 154 8.39 -16.10 11.49
CA THR A 154 9.45 -16.89 12.13
C THR A 154 8.91 -18.29 12.47
N SER A 155 9.79 -19.21 12.85
CA SER A 155 9.39 -20.56 13.31
C SER A 155 8.42 -20.55 14.49
N ASN A 156 8.38 -19.45 15.25
CA ASN A 156 7.53 -19.28 16.43
C ASN A 156 6.22 -18.52 16.13
N GLY A 157 5.94 -18.21 14.86
CA GLY A 157 4.74 -17.48 14.42
C GLY A 157 5.06 -16.16 13.73
N LYS A 158 4.05 -15.29 13.59
CA LYS A 158 4.25 -13.93 13.03
C LYS A 158 4.79 -12.99 14.11
N SER A 159 5.98 -12.45 13.89
CA SER A 159 6.58 -11.38 14.71
C SER A 159 6.37 -10.02 14.06
N LEU A 160 6.37 -8.96 14.87
CA LEU A 160 6.21 -7.58 14.42
C LEU A 160 7.54 -6.85 14.60
N ARG A 161 7.91 -6.06 13.60
CA ARG A 161 9.08 -5.18 13.65
C ARG A 161 8.69 -3.76 13.25
N SER A 162 9.24 -2.76 13.94
CA SER A 162 9.02 -1.34 13.65
C SER A 162 10.24 -0.76 12.96
N LEU A 163 10.02 0.07 11.95
CA LEU A 163 11.08 0.85 11.33
C LEU A 163 11.53 1.94 12.31
N VAL A 164 12.83 2.02 12.57
CA VAL A 164 13.44 3.06 13.40
C VAL A 164 14.56 3.75 12.65
N LYS A 165 14.75 5.03 12.98
CA LYS A 165 15.82 5.86 12.44
C LYS A 165 17.11 5.62 13.23
N VAL A 166 18.21 5.37 12.54
CA VAL A 166 19.53 5.16 13.12
C VAL A 166 20.43 6.30 12.69
N PHE A 167 21.12 6.89 13.65
CA PHE A 167 22.18 7.85 13.39
C PHE A 167 23.47 7.05 13.18
N GLU A 168 24.07 7.15 12.00
CA GLU A 168 25.45 6.72 11.81
C GLU A 168 26.35 7.90 12.17
N LEU A 169 27.30 7.66 13.06
CA LEU A 169 28.21 8.68 13.60
C LEU A 169 29.43 8.92 12.70
N GLU A 170 29.58 8.18 11.60
CA GLU A 170 30.79 8.22 10.78
C GLU A 170 30.44 8.39 9.29
N GLU A 171 30.92 9.52 8.77
CA GLU A 171 31.20 9.83 7.35
C GLU A 171 30.02 10.08 6.40
N GLU A 172 29.14 11.02 6.77
CA GLU A 172 28.70 12.17 5.96
C GLU A 172 27.64 12.93 6.77
N GLU A 173 27.83 14.24 6.96
CA GLU A 173 26.93 15.07 7.78
C GLU A 173 25.45 14.91 7.37
N GLY A 174 24.70 14.16 8.18
CA GLY A 174 23.23 14.12 8.11
C GLY A 174 22.60 12.94 7.37
N SER A 175 23.36 11.93 6.94
CA SER A 175 22.79 10.69 6.40
C SER A 175 22.11 9.88 7.52
N PHE A 176 20.87 9.46 7.30
CA PHE A 176 20.14 8.61 8.24
C PHE A 176 19.88 7.25 7.62
N CYS A 177 20.31 6.20 8.31
CA CYS A 177 19.98 4.83 7.94
C CYS A 177 18.71 4.37 8.66
N TYR A 178 17.93 3.53 7.99
CA TYR A 178 16.77 2.89 8.60
C TYR A 178 17.04 1.42 8.87
N LYS A 179 16.55 0.94 10.01
CA LYS A 179 16.52 -0.49 10.32
C LYS A 179 15.22 -0.87 10.99
N PHE A 180 14.86 -2.14 10.88
CA PHE A 180 13.75 -2.68 11.64
C PHE A 180 14.23 -3.24 12.99
N VAL A 181 13.47 -2.96 14.05
CA VAL A 181 13.68 -3.50 15.40
C VAL A 181 12.43 -4.26 15.82
N GLU A 182 12.59 -5.40 16.50
CA GLU A 182 11.46 -6.19 16.99
C GLU A 182 10.59 -5.40 17.97
N GLU A 183 9.27 -5.51 17.83
CA GLU A 183 8.30 -4.84 18.66
C GLU A 183 7.56 -5.86 19.55
N VAL A 184 7.47 -5.58 20.85
CA VAL A 184 6.84 -6.47 21.84
C VAL A 184 5.29 -6.40 21.79
N LYS A 185 4.72 -5.47 21.00
CA LYS A 185 3.27 -5.23 20.95
C LYS A 185 2.55 -6.20 20.01
N HIS A 186 1.31 -6.56 20.37
CA HIS A 186 0.48 -7.41 19.54
C HIS A 186 0.01 -6.69 18.27
N ILE A 187 0.15 -7.35 17.12
CA ILE A 187 -0.24 -6.85 15.80
C ILE A 187 -1.69 -6.36 15.69
N ASN A 188 -2.59 -6.92 16.50
CA ASN A 188 -4.03 -6.62 16.49
C ASN A 188 -4.36 -5.29 17.19
N GLU A 189 -3.44 -4.73 17.97
CA GLU A 189 -3.61 -3.44 18.63
C GLU A 189 -3.30 -2.27 17.68
N LEU A 190 -2.51 -2.51 16.64
CA LEU A 190 -2.09 -1.47 15.68
C LEU A 190 -2.98 -1.42 14.44
N CYS A 191 -3.45 -2.58 13.96
CA CYS A 191 -4.35 -2.68 12.81
C CYS A 191 -5.37 -3.82 13.00
N PRO A 192 -6.61 -3.66 12.53
CA PRO A 192 -7.59 -4.75 12.53
C PRO A 192 -7.15 -5.93 11.65
N LYS A 193 -7.53 -7.16 12.04
CA LYS A 193 -7.24 -8.37 11.27
C LYS A 193 -7.95 -8.33 9.91
N HIS A 194 -7.27 -8.74 8.83
CA HIS A 194 -7.96 -8.97 7.57
C HIS A 194 -8.83 -10.23 7.70
N PRO A 195 -10.10 -10.17 7.29
CA PRO A 195 -10.95 -11.36 7.13
C PRO A 195 -10.34 -12.46 6.25
N HIS A 196 -9.48 -12.11 5.28
CA HIS A 196 -8.94 -13.07 4.30
C HIS A 196 -7.45 -13.40 4.45
N MET A 197 -6.75 -12.81 5.42
CA MET A 197 -5.35 -13.16 5.75
C MET A 197 -5.28 -14.01 7.03
N GLY A 198 -6.42 -14.50 7.52
CA GLY A 198 -6.49 -15.51 8.56
C GLY A 198 -6.42 -16.89 7.94
N LEU A 199 -5.20 -17.38 7.70
CA LEU A 199 -4.78 -18.77 7.67
C LEU A 199 -3.25 -18.80 7.81
#